data_AF-A0A9D4SWS2-F1
#
_entry.id   AF-A0A9D4SWS2-F1
#
_cell.length_a   1.000
_cell.length_b   1.000
_cell.length_c   1.000
_cell.angle_alpha   90.00
_cell.angle_beta   90.00
_cell.angle_gamma   90.00
#
_symmetry.space_group_name_H-M   'P 1'
#
loop_
_entity.id
_entity.type
_entity.pdbx_description
1 polymer ?
#
loop_
_entity_poly.entity_id
_entity_poly.type
_entity_poly.pdbx_seq_one_letter_code
_entity_poly.pdbx_strand_id
1 'polypeptide(L)'
;MELIGLPDWLLLAATAVVLLYMYATRYRNYWKKQNIPQEDFSLIFCPALRIFYEPFYVVDDERYQKLGRVFGIYEGGKPTLLVGEPELVKQVLVKDFPLLGNRRMYELVQACTEITSDHLENAARQNKEVDLKQLYGKFALDVVARCAFGTTLDSHTDSGKKVATEARKALSSGVTLSLLMHFLFPGLTNVLRLKALDSESFHYLENVCVTIIQKRKEKRCEDFLQLMMDAQERALDESAESTPVDEKGAKFPFLPCLFLVLSEDEALAQCVLFFLAGYDTTASVIACAGYSLALNPEVQAKLRKEVDECIATHGKEPSLDTVSKLPYLHCVVSETMRMYPISALLERTTSEDYVLGDTGIRVPKGCVIGIPVYSMHRDPEFFPNPEKFDPDRTRQATESWAVPLDFVTSTNLHFPKSVTVGIRERPEL
;
A
#
# COMPACT_ATOMS: atom_id res chain seq x y z
N MET A 1 -8.63 43.20 -40.05
CA MET A 1 -8.14 42.33 -41.14
C MET A 1 -8.62 40.93 -40.81
N GLU A 2 -9.76 40.54 -41.37
CA GLU A 2 -10.22 39.14 -41.35
C GLU A 2 -9.30 38.33 -42.27
N LEU A 3 -8.20 37.81 -41.73
CA LEU A 3 -7.42 36.81 -42.42
C LEU A 3 -8.18 35.50 -42.31
N ILE A 4 -9.00 35.24 -43.33
CA ILE A 4 -9.78 34.02 -43.58
C ILE A 4 -11.10 34.03 -42.79
N GLY A 5 -12.24 34.04 -43.50
CA GLY A 5 -13.61 34.10 -42.95
C GLY A 5 -14.08 32.86 -42.19
N LEU A 6 -13.20 32.29 -41.36
CA LEU A 6 -13.50 31.23 -40.40
C LEU A 6 -13.68 31.87 -39.03
N PRO A 7 -14.71 31.49 -38.26
CA PRO A 7 -14.91 32.03 -36.93
C PRO A 7 -13.75 31.66 -35.99
N ASP A 8 -13.36 32.58 -35.11
CA ASP A 8 -12.17 32.47 -34.26
C ASP A 8 -12.09 31.18 -33.43
N TRP A 9 -13.24 30.60 -33.05
CA TRP A 9 -13.29 29.33 -32.32
C TRP A 9 -12.84 28.12 -33.16
N LEU A 10 -13.03 28.15 -34.49
CA LEU A 10 -12.51 27.12 -35.40
C LEU A 10 -10.99 27.20 -35.51
N LEU A 11 -10.44 28.42 -35.52
CA LEU A 11 -8.99 28.63 -35.50
C LEU A 11 -8.37 28.16 -34.17
N LEU A 12 -9.02 28.45 -33.04
CA LEU A 12 -8.62 27.96 -31.71
C LEU A 12 -8.73 26.43 -31.60
N ALA A 13 -9.80 25.84 -32.12
CA ALA A 13 -9.95 24.38 -32.14
C ALA A 13 -8.89 23.71 -33.02
N ALA A 14 -8.64 24.25 -34.22
CA ALA A 14 -7.61 23.73 -35.13
C ALA A 14 -6.20 23.85 -34.53
N THR A 15 -5.88 24.98 -33.92
CA THR A 15 -4.59 25.17 -33.22
C THR A 15 -4.45 24.25 -32.01
N ALA A 16 -5.51 24.06 -31.20
CA ALA A 16 -5.51 23.11 -30.10
C ALA A 16 -5.29 21.67 -30.59
N VAL A 17 -5.93 21.25 -31.69
CA VAL A 17 -5.74 19.93 -32.30
C VAL A 17 -4.32 19.76 -32.83
N VAL A 18 -3.74 20.78 -33.47
CA VAL A 18 -2.34 20.74 -33.94
C VAL A 18 -1.37 20.65 -32.76
N LEU A 19 -1.60 21.41 -31.69
CA LEU A 19 -0.77 21.36 -30.48
C LEU A 19 -0.89 20.02 -29.76
N LEU A 20 -2.10 19.46 -29.65
CA LEU A 20 -2.35 18.11 -29.13
C LEU A 20 -1.66 17.04 -29.98
N TYR A 21 -1.72 17.15 -31.30
CA TYR A 21 -1.02 16.26 -32.22
C TYR A 21 0.50 16.37 -32.06
N MET A 22 1.05 17.58 -31.99
CA MET A 22 2.48 17.82 -31.76
C MET A 22 2.93 17.28 -30.39
N TYR A 23 2.12 17.46 -29.35
CA TYR A 23 2.38 16.93 -28.02
C TYR A 23 2.39 15.40 -28.02
N ALA A 24 1.35 14.77 -28.60
CA ALA A 24 1.24 13.32 -28.67
C ALA A 24 2.33 12.67 -29.55
N THR A 25 2.75 13.35 -30.62
CA THR A 25 3.80 12.83 -31.54
C THR A 25 5.23 13.17 -31.11
N ARG A 26 5.44 13.93 -30.04
CA ARG A 26 6.76 14.44 -29.61
C ARG A 26 7.82 13.34 -29.51
N TYR A 27 7.45 12.16 -29.03
CA TYR A 27 8.37 11.05 -28.80
C TYR A 27 8.33 9.95 -29.86
N ARG A 28 7.52 10.05 -30.92
CA ARG A 28 7.23 8.95 -31.86
C ARG A 28 8.44 8.24 -32.49
N ASN A 29 9.57 8.96 -32.60
CA ASN A 29 10.81 8.49 -33.22
C ASN A 29 11.93 8.26 -32.20
N TYR A 30 11.64 8.27 -30.89
CA TYR A 30 12.64 8.21 -29.84
C TYR A 30 13.43 6.88 -29.91
N TRP A 31 12.75 5.74 -29.95
CA TRP A 31 13.41 4.42 -30.04
C TRP A 31 14.02 4.16 -31.41
N LYS A 32 13.36 4.62 -32.50
CA LYS A 32 13.92 4.60 -33.86
C LYS A 32 15.29 5.29 -33.93
N LYS A 33 15.49 6.42 -33.25
CA LYS A 33 16.79 7.13 -33.20
C LYS A 33 17.87 6.36 -32.44
N GLN A 34 17.49 5.43 -31.56
CA GLN A 34 18.41 4.62 -30.75
C GLN A 34 18.62 3.22 -31.33
N ASN A 35 18.12 2.95 -32.54
CA ASN A 35 18.15 1.62 -33.17
C ASN A 35 17.46 0.53 -32.34
N ILE A 36 16.47 0.88 -31.53
CA ILE A 36 15.66 -0.07 -30.76
C ILE A 36 14.40 -0.41 -31.58
N PRO A 37 14.09 -1.71 -31.80
CA PRO A 37 12.84 -2.13 -32.41
C PRO A 37 11.66 -1.50 -31.66
N GLN A 38 10.75 -0.83 -32.36
CA GLN A 38 9.55 -0.24 -31.76
C GLN A 38 8.33 -0.54 -32.61
N GLU A 39 7.18 -0.58 -31.95
CA GLU A 39 5.90 -0.58 -32.64
C GLU A 39 5.69 0.77 -33.37
N ASP A 40 5.08 0.74 -34.55
CA ASP A 40 4.82 1.96 -35.31
C ASP A 40 3.76 2.82 -34.60
N PHE A 41 4.13 4.08 -34.33
CA PHE A 41 3.26 5.01 -33.62
C PHE A 41 2.08 5.42 -34.51
N SER A 42 0.89 4.93 -34.21
CA SER A 42 -0.37 5.30 -34.86
C SER A 42 -1.34 5.90 -33.83
N LEU A 43 -1.69 7.17 -34.03
CA LEU A 43 -2.54 7.97 -33.12
C LEU A 43 -4.03 7.65 -33.25
N ILE A 44 -4.47 7.08 -34.38
CA ILE A 44 -5.88 6.97 -34.76
C ILE A 44 -6.26 5.53 -35.12
N PHE A 45 -5.33 4.70 -35.61
CA PHE A 45 -5.62 3.34 -36.06
C PHE A 45 -4.64 2.30 -35.48
N CYS A 46 -5.17 1.53 -34.52
CA CYS A 46 -4.92 0.11 -34.23
C CYS A 46 -3.99 -0.40 -33.10
N PRO A 47 -2.76 0.07 -32.79
CA PRO A 47 -2.04 -0.53 -31.65
C PRO A 47 -2.49 -0.01 -30.28
N ALA A 48 -2.67 1.31 -30.15
CA ALA A 48 -3.05 1.95 -28.89
C ALA A 48 -4.50 1.67 -28.47
N LEU A 49 -5.39 1.37 -29.44
CA LEU A 49 -6.79 1.04 -29.18
C LEU A 49 -6.97 -0.41 -28.70
N ARG A 50 -6.10 -1.34 -29.12
CA ARG A 50 -6.12 -2.74 -28.67
C ARG A 50 -5.98 -2.88 -27.16
N ILE A 51 -5.23 -1.97 -26.53
CA ILE A 51 -5.06 -1.89 -25.08
C ILE A 51 -6.39 -1.72 -24.32
N PHE A 52 -7.44 -1.20 -24.97
CA PHE A 52 -8.77 -1.07 -24.36
C PHE A 52 -9.63 -2.34 -24.46
N TYR A 53 -9.27 -3.31 -25.30
CA TYR A 53 -10.08 -4.50 -25.59
C TYR A 53 -9.35 -5.83 -25.39
N GLU A 54 -8.02 -5.84 -25.37
CA GLU A 54 -7.17 -7.01 -25.16
C GLU A 54 -6.30 -6.82 -23.89
N PRO A 55 -6.07 -7.87 -23.08
CA PRO A 55 -5.21 -7.78 -21.91
C PRO A 55 -3.75 -7.46 -22.26
N PHE A 56 -3.12 -6.59 -21.47
CA PHE A 56 -1.75 -6.11 -21.71
C PHE A 56 -0.72 -7.22 -21.95
N TYR A 57 -0.75 -8.31 -21.19
CA TYR A 57 0.23 -9.40 -21.34
C TYR A 57 0.11 -10.13 -22.68
N VAL A 58 -1.08 -10.22 -23.26
CA VAL A 58 -1.29 -10.81 -24.60
C VAL A 58 -0.67 -9.91 -25.65
N VAL A 59 -0.96 -8.60 -25.56
CA VAL A 59 -0.40 -7.59 -26.45
C VAL A 59 1.13 -7.53 -26.33
N ASP A 60 1.66 -7.64 -25.11
CA ASP A 60 3.09 -7.61 -24.85
C ASP A 60 3.80 -8.90 -25.26
N ASP A 61 3.17 -10.07 -25.14
CA ASP A 61 3.71 -11.32 -25.70
C ASP A 61 3.73 -11.27 -27.22
N GLU A 62 2.66 -10.80 -27.88
CA GLU A 62 2.65 -10.57 -29.34
C GLU A 62 3.80 -9.65 -29.78
N ARG A 63 4.01 -8.54 -29.04
CA ARG A 63 5.13 -7.62 -29.27
C ARG A 63 6.48 -8.29 -29.02
N TYR A 64 6.61 -9.08 -27.97
CA TYR A 64 7.83 -9.80 -27.62
C TYR A 64 8.20 -10.81 -28.72
N GLN A 65 7.23 -11.55 -29.24
CA GLN A 65 7.43 -12.47 -30.37
C GLN A 65 7.79 -11.73 -31.66
N LYS A 66 7.20 -10.55 -31.90
CA LYS A 66 7.36 -9.79 -33.16
C LYS A 66 8.60 -8.90 -33.20
N LEU A 67 8.90 -8.19 -32.12
CA LEU A 67 9.95 -7.18 -32.02
C LEU A 67 11.21 -7.72 -31.32
N GLY A 68 11.13 -8.90 -30.71
CA GLY A 68 12.21 -9.57 -30.03
C GLY A 68 12.28 -9.24 -28.54
N ARG A 69 13.41 -9.59 -27.91
CA ARG A 69 13.56 -9.55 -26.45
C ARG A 69 13.79 -8.15 -25.87
N VAL A 70 14.11 -7.16 -26.71
CA VAL A 70 14.30 -5.77 -26.30
C VAL A 70 13.59 -4.89 -27.32
N PHE A 71 12.55 -4.19 -26.88
CA PHE A 71 11.75 -3.33 -27.75
C PHE A 71 11.16 -2.15 -27.00
N GLY A 72 10.94 -1.07 -27.75
CA GLY A 72 10.37 0.17 -27.24
C GLY A 72 8.87 0.28 -27.57
N ILE A 73 8.09 0.70 -26.59
CA ILE A 73 6.69 1.10 -26.77
C ILE A 73 6.49 2.55 -26.31
N TYR A 74 5.26 3.04 -26.47
CA TYR A 74 4.85 4.36 -25.99
C TYR A 74 3.59 4.23 -25.14
N GLU A 75 3.71 4.41 -23.83
CA GLU A 75 2.57 4.41 -22.90
C GLU A 75 2.15 5.85 -22.63
N GLY A 76 0.94 6.24 -23.05
CA GLY A 76 0.44 7.61 -22.87
C GLY A 76 1.35 8.69 -23.49
N GLY A 77 2.13 8.33 -24.52
CA GLY A 77 3.11 9.21 -25.16
C GLY A 77 4.49 9.23 -24.51
N LYS A 78 4.70 8.56 -23.37
CA LYS A 78 6.02 8.39 -22.76
C LYS A 78 6.75 7.20 -23.39
N PRO A 79 8.04 7.31 -23.75
CA PRO A 79 8.82 6.18 -24.25
C PRO A 79 9.06 5.18 -23.11
N THR A 80 8.66 3.93 -23.33
CA THR A 80 8.80 2.82 -22.37
C THR A 80 9.59 1.69 -23.01
N LEU A 81 10.63 1.19 -22.33
CA LEU A 81 11.49 0.12 -22.84
C LEU A 81 11.14 -1.20 -22.15
N LEU A 82 10.85 -2.24 -22.94
CA LEU A 82 10.69 -3.59 -22.44
C LEU A 82 11.98 -4.37 -22.68
N VAL A 83 12.46 -5.01 -21.61
CA VAL A 83 13.74 -5.72 -21.59
C VAL A 83 13.51 -7.12 -21.04
N GLY A 84 13.71 -8.13 -21.89
CA GLY A 84 13.65 -9.55 -21.54
C GLY A 84 14.97 -10.29 -21.73
N GLU A 85 16.04 -9.61 -22.17
CA GLU A 85 17.36 -10.24 -22.26
C GLU A 85 17.96 -10.43 -20.85
N PRO A 86 18.30 -11.67 -20.42
CA PRO A 86 18.66 -11.95 -19.03
C PRO A 86 19.80 -11.10 -18.47
N GLU A 87 20.80 -10.78 -19.30
CA GLU A 87 21.93 -9.93 -18.88
C GLU A 87 21.49 -8.48 -18.60
N LEU A 88 20.62 -7.93 -19.45
CA LEU A 88 20.08 -6.58 -19.27
C LEU A 88 19.07 -6.55 -18.12
N VAL A 89 18.27 -7.60 -17.92
CA VAL A 89 17.39 -7.75 -16.75
C VAL A 89 18.22 -7.75 -15.47
N LYS A 90 19.32 -8.51 -15.43
CA LYS A 90 20.26 -8.50 -14.29
C LYS A 90 20.91 -7.13 -14.09
N GLN A 91 21.28 -6.46 -15.18
CA GLN A 91 21.83 -5.11 -15.13
C GLN A 91 20.83 -4.13 -14.49
N VAL A 92 19.58 -4.11 -14.96
CA VAL A 92 18.49 -3.25 -14.47
C VAL A 92 18.11 -3.57 -13.01
N LEU A 93 17.92 -4.84 -12.67
CA LEU A 93 17.40 -5.24 -11.36
C LEU A 93 18.46 -5.33 -10.26
N VAL A 94 19.75 -5.40 -10.61
CA VAL A 94 20.83 -5.58 -9.62
C VAL A 94 21.84 -4.44 -9.65
N LYS A 95 22.45 -4.16 -10.82
CA LYS A 95 23.56 -3.20 -10.90
C LYS A 95 23.09 -1.75 -10.94
N ASP A 96 22.06 -1.49 -11.75
CA ASP A 96 21.51 -0.15 -11.96
C ASP A 96 20.29 0.12 -11.07
N PHE A 97 19.92 -0.85 -10.21
CA PHE A 97 18.82 -0.71 -9.25
C PHE A 97 18.89 0.60 -8.42
N PRO A 98 20.07 1.07 -7.93
CA PRO A 98 20.15 2.34 -7.20
C PRO A 98 19.69 3.56 -8.03
N LEU A 99 19.81 3.50 -9.36
CA LEU A 99 19.36 4.55 -10.29
C LEU A 99 17.88 4.38 -10.69
N LEU A 100 17.32 3.18 -10.51
CA LEU A 100 15.99 2.77 -10.97
C LEU A 100 15.02 2.48 -9.80
N GLY A 101 15.28 3.03 -8.62
CA GLY A 101 14.50 2.76 -7.41
C GLY A 101 13.08 3.35 -7.38
N ASN A 102 12.73 4.24 -8.32
CA ASN A 102 11.42 4.89 -8.36
C ASN A 102 10.35 3.94 -8.89
N ARG A 103 9.34 3.67 -8.05
CA ARG A 103 8.15 2.89 -8.41
C ARG A 103 7.01 3.85 -8.77
N ARG A 104 6.10 3.44 -9.66
CA ARG A 104 4.92 4.27 -10.05
C ARG A 104 4.11 4.79 -8.85
N MET A 105 4.07 4.07 -7.74
CA MET A 105 3.40 4.50 -6.51
C MET A 105 4.08 5.67 -5.78
N TYR A 106 5.40 5.87 -5.96
CA TYR A 106 6.12 6.96 -5.29
C TYR A 106 5.61 8.33 -5.74
N GLU A 107 5.40 8.52 -7.05
CA GLU A 107 4.86 9.77 -7.60
C GLU A 107 3.48 10.11 -7.01
N LEU A 108 2.64 9.09 -6.76
CA LEU A 108 1.32 9.27 -6.16
C LEU A 108 1.40 9.72 -4.70
N VAL A 109 2.29 9.11 -3.91
CA VAL A 109 2.54 9.47 -2.51
C VAL A 109 3.17 10.85 -2.40
N GLN A 110 4.12 11.17 -3.28
CA GLN A 110 4.76 12.48 -3.35
C GLN A 110 3.73 13.57 -3.61
N ALA A 111 2.84 13.38 -4.59
CA ALA A 111 1.78 14.33 -4.89
C ALA A 111 0.80 14.55 -3.71
N CYS A 112 0.57 13.54 -2.84
CA CYS A 112 -0.19 13.74 -1.59
C CYS A 112 0.61 14.51 -0.53
N THR A 113 1.93 14.29 -0.51
CA THR A 113 2.85 14.92 0.45
C THR A 113 2.99 16.41 0.17
N GLU A 114 3.03 16.82 -1.09
CA GLU A 114 3.04 18.24 -1.51
C GLU A 114 1.79 18.97 -1.00
N ILE A 115 0.61 18.42 -1.26
CA ILE A 115 -0.67 18.99 -0.79
C ILE A 115 -0.66 19.12 0.74
N THR A 116 -0.22 18.09 1.45
CA THR A 116 -0.18 18.12 2.92
C THR A 116 0.83 19.15 3.44
N SER A 117 1.96 19.30 2.76
CA SER A 117 3.00 20.28 3.09
C SER A 117 2.50 21.71 2.90
N ASP A 118 1.78 22.00 1.82
CA ASP A 118 1.16 23.30 1.59
C ASP A 118 0.16 23.67 2.70
N HIS A 119 -0.62 22.70 3.17
CA HIS A 119 -1.55 22.91 4.29
C HIS A 119 -0.80 23.21 5.61
N LEU A 120 0.30 22.50 5.88
CA LEU A 120 1.15 22.76 7.04
C LEU A 120 1.80 24.14 6.96
N GLU A 121 2.32 24.54 5.79
CA GLU A 121 2.93 25.84 5.60
C GLU A 121 1.92 26.98 5.79
N ASN A 122 0.71 26.82 5.23
CA ASN A 122 -0.36 27.80 5.41
C ASN A 122 -0.80 27.90 6.88
N ALA A 123 -0.91 26.79 7.59
CA ALA A 123 -1.21 26.79 9.03
C ALA A 123 -0.10 27.47 9.84
N ALA A 124 1.17 27.19 9.51
CA ALA A 124 2.33 27.81 10.16
C ALA A 124 2.38 29.33 9.93
N ARG A 125 2.13 29.80 8.70
CA ARG A 125 2.05 31.24 8.37
C ARG A 125 0.96 31.97 9.15
N GLN A 126 -0.14 31.28 9.46
CA GLN A 126 -1.26 31.82 10.25
C GLN A 126 -1.11 31.59 11.76
N ASN A 127 -0.02 30.93 12.19
CA ASN A 127 0.19 30.48 13.56
C ASN A 127 -1.01 29.72 14.14
N LYS A 128 -1.63 28.87 13.31
CA LYS A 128 -2.84 28.13 13.64
C LYS A 128 -2.49 26.78 14.24
N GLU A 129 -3.20 26.39 15.30
CA GLU A 129 -3.10 25.05 15.87
C GLU A 129 -3.60 23.98 14.88
N VAL A 130 -2.86 22.87 14.78
CA VAL A 130 -3.13 21.78 13.85
C VAL A 130 -3.33 20.48 14.62
N ASP A 131 -4.49 19.85 14.43
CA ASP A 131 -4.72 18.47 14.86
C ASP A 131 -4.01 17.51 13.90
N LEU A 132 -2.90 16.92 14.35
CA LEU A 132 -2.09 16.01 13.54
C LEU A 132 -2.84 14.74 13.13
N LYS A 133 -3.76 14.22 13.97
CA LYS A 133 -4.51 13.00 13.64
C LYS A 133 -5.51 13.28 12.52
N GLN A 134 -6.17 14.44 12.55
CA GLN A 134 -7.05 14.85 11.45
C GLN A 134 -6.28 15.15 10.16
N LEU A 135 -5.15 15.85 10.25
CA LEU A 135 -4.32 16.19 9.09
C LEU A 135 -3.76 14.92 8.42
N TYR A 136 -3.09 14.06 9.20
CA TYR A 136 -2.50 12.85 8.63
C TYR A 136 -3.54 11.77 8.32
N GLY A 137 -4.73 11.82 8.92
CA GLY A 137 -5.88 11.04 8.47
C GLY A 137 -6.27 11.38 7.03
N LYS A 138 -6.36 12.67 6.70
CA LYS A 138 -6.63 13.13 5.34
C LYS A 138 -5.54 12.68 4.36
N PHE A 139 -4.28 12.86 4.74
CA PHE A 139 -3.13 12.38 3.97
C PHE A 139 -3.19 10.87 3.70
N ALA A 140 -3.41 10.06 4.74
CA ALA A 140 -3.48 8.60 4.62
C ALA A 140 -4.65 8.16 3.72
N LEU A 141 -5.80 8.84 3.82
CA LEU A 141 -6.95 8.59 2.97
C LEU A 141 -6.64 8.89 1.50
N ASP A 142 -6.00 10.02 1.21
CA ASP A 142 -5.63 10.40 -0.16
C ASP A 142 -4.57 9.46 -0.75
N VAL A 143 -3.60 9.02 0.05
CA VAL A 143 -2.60 8.03 -0.36
C VAL A 143 -3.27 6.71 -0.73
N VAL A 144 -4.18 6.19 0.11
CA VAL A 144 -4.90 4.95 -0.18
C VAL A 144 -5.79 5.12 -1.40
N ALA A 145 -6.54 6.22 -1.50
CA ALA A 145 -7.39 6.51 -2.65
C ALA A 145 -6.61 6.53 -3.98
N ARG A 146 -5.42 7.15 -4.00
CA ARG A 146 -4.59 7.21 -5.21
C ARG A 146 -3.86 5.90 -5.49
N CYS A 147 -3.27 5.26 -4.47
CA CYS A 147 -2.42 4.08 -4.68
C CYS A 147 -3.23 2.80 -4.85
N ALA A 148 -4.24 2.57 -4.00
CA ALA A 148 -5.07 1.37 -4.08
C ALA A 148 -6.18 1.53 -5.11
N PHE A 149 -6.74 2.75 -5.21
CA PHE A 149 -7.95 3.01 -6.00
C PHE A 149 -7.74 3.98 -7.16
N GLY A 150 -6.52 4.38 -7.53
CA GLY A 150 -6.26 5.22 -8.71
C GLY A 150 -7.13 6.49 -8.80
N THR A 151 -7.70 6.91 -7.67
CA THR A 151 -8.72 7.95 -7.61
C THR A 151 -8.21 9.07 -6.74
N THR A 152 -8.42 10.29 -7.21
CA THR A 152 -8.24 11.47 -6.38
C THR A 152 -9.50 11.61 -5.54
N LEU A 153 -9.50 11.02 -4.34
CA LEU A 153 -10.34 11.52 -3.28
C LEU A 153 -9.71 12.86 -2.87
N ASP A 154 -10.44 13.95 -2.94
CA ASP A 154 -9.96 15.21 -2.37
C ASP A 154 -10.44 15.23 -0.91
N SER A 155 -9.61 14.71 0.02
CA SER A 155 -9.95 14.62 1.45
C SER A 155 -10.31 15.97 2.10
N HIS A 156 -10.01 17.08 1.43
CA HIS A 156 -10.32 18.43 1.91
C HIS A 156 -11.72 18.92 1.50
N THR A 157 -12.36 18.26 0.52
CA THR A 157 -13.77 18.49 0.17
C THR A 157 -14.72 17.87 1.19
N ASP A 158 -15.98 18.31 1.19
CA ASP A 158 -16.99 17.81 2.15
C ASP A 158 -17.29 16.31 1.96
N SER A 159 -17.13 15.77 0.75
CA SER A 159 -17.23 14.34 0.48
C SER A 159 -16.05 13.56 1.08
N GLY A 160 -14.81 14.06 0.91
CA GLY A 160 -13.61 13.47 1.49
C GLY A 160 -13.63 13.44 3.02
N LYS A 161 -14.08 14.54 3.66
CA LYS A 161 -14.32 14.60 5.11
C LYS A 161 -15.34 13.56 5.59
N LYS A 162 -16.40 13.33 4.81
CA LYS A 162 -17.43 12.34 5.15
C LYS A 162 -16.86 10.92 5.09
N VAL A 163 -16.09 10.58 4.06
CA VAL A 163 -15.39 9.28 3.97
C VAL A 163 -14.45 9.06 5.15
N ALA A 164 -13.63 10.06 5.50
CA ALA A 164 -12.74 9.97 6.66
C ALA A 164 -13.52 9.78 7.98
N THR A 165 -14.66 10.46 8.13
CA THR A 165 -15.51 10.38 9.33
C THR A 165 -16.16 9.01 9.46
N GLU A 166 -16.71 8.47 8.37
CA GLU A 166 -17.34 7.14 8.38
C GLU A 166 -16.29 6.03 8.53
N ALA A 167 -15.11 6.15 7.91
CA ALA A 167 -13.99 5.23 8.14
C ALA A 167 -13.54 5.22 9.61
N ARG A 168 -13.44 6.40 10.23
CA ARG A 168 -13.13 6.51 11.66
C ARG A 168 -14.21 5.87 12.52
N LYS A 169 -15.49 6.15 12.28
CA LYS A 169 -16.60 5.54 13.03
C LYS A 169 -16.64 4.02 12.91
N ALA A 170 -16.34 3.49 11.72
CA ALA A 170 -16.29 2.04 11.50
C ALA A 170 -15.22 1.38 12.39
N LEU A 171 -14.08 2.04 12.62
CA LEU A 171 -12.98 1.54 13.46
C LEU A 171 -13.13 1.88 14.94
N SER A 172 -13.74 3.03 15.26
CA SER A 172 -13.87 3.53 16.63
C SER A 172 -15.22 3.21 17.28
N SER A 173 -16.03 2.37 16.63
CA SER A 173 -17.27 1.88 17.23
C SER A 173 -16.90 1.08 18.47
N GLY A 174 -17.29 1.58 19.65
CA GLY A 174 -17.09 0.86 20.91
C GLY A 174 -17.74 -0.52 20.89
N VAL A 175 -17.53 -1.32 21.93
CA VAL A 175 -18.08 -2.68 22.00
C VAL A 175 -19.61 -2.63 21.94
N THR A 176 -20.19 -2.96 20.79
CA THR A 176 -21.64 -3.01 20.62
C THR A 176 -22.18 -4.26 21.30
N LEU A 177 -23.46 -4.26 21.68
CA LEU A 177 -24.10 -5.45 22.25
C LEU A 177 -24.03 -6.64 21.29
N SER A 178 -24.14 -6.40 19.98
CA SER A 178 -23.96 -7.43 18.94
C SER A 178 -22.56 -8.03 18.97
N LEU A 179 -21.53 -7.18 19.02
CA LEU A 179 -20.13 -7.62 19.10
C LEU A 179 -19.85 -8.36 20.41
N LEU A 180 -20.38 -7.87 21.53
CA LEU A 180 -20.27 -8.53 22.84
C LEU A 180 -20.93 -9.92 22.84
N MET A 181 -22.14 -10.03 22.27
CA MET A 181 -22.84 -11.30 22.13
C MET A 181 -22.09 -12.26 21.22
N HIS A 182 -21.41 -11.76 20.18
CA HIS A 182 -20.55 -12.57 19.32
C HIS A 182 -19.34 -13.14 20.06
N PHE A 183 -18.70 -12.34 20.92
CA PHE A 183 -17.59 -12.80 21.76
C PHE A 183 -18.01 -13.78 22.84
N LEU A 184 -19.12 -13.51 23.55
CA LEU A 184 -19.57 -14.34 24.67
C LEU A 184 -20.31 -15.61 24.22
N PHE A 185 -21.07 -15.54 23.12
CA PHE A 185 -21.94 -16.62 22.65
C PHE A 185 -21.89 -16.78 21.11
N PRO A 186 -20.73 -17.13 20.53
CA PRO A 186 -20.56 -17.21 19.07
C PRO A 186 -21.54 -18.20 18.40
N GLY A 187 -21.85 -19.30 19.08
CA GLY A 187 -22.85 -20.27 18.60
C GLY A 187 -24.27 -19.70 18.52
N LEU A 188 -24.65 -18.82 19.46
CA LEU A 188 -25.97 -18.19 19.47
C LEU A 188 -26.09 -17.11 18.40
N THR A 189 -25.02 -16.33 18.16
CA THR A 189 -25.03 -15.32 17.09
C THR A 189 -25.16 -15.93 15.70
N ASN A 190 -24.58 -17.11 15.47
CA ASN A 190 -24.71 -17.83 14.20
C ASN A 190 -26.15 -18.31 13.95
N VAL A 191 -26.88 -18.69 15.00
CA VAL A 191 -28.31 -19.05 14.91
C VAL A 191 -29.17 -17.80 14.69
N LEU A 192 -28.88 -16.71 15.39
CA LEU A 192 -29.63 -15.45 15.29
C LEU A 192 -29.25 -14.59 14.06
N ARG A 193 -28.25 -15.01 13.27
CA ARG A 193 -27.66 -14.27 12.13
C ARG A 193 -27.33 -12.81 12.46
N LEU A 194 -26.91 -12.55 13.70
CA LEU A 194 -26.48 -11.22 14.12
C LEU A 194 -25.10 -10.94 13.53
N LYS A 195 -25.01 -9.93 12.67
CA LYS A 195 -23.74 -9.49 12.07
C LYS A 195 -22.96 -8.65 13.09
N ALA A 196 -21.69 -8.98 13.28
CA ALA A 196 -20.81 -8.27 14.23
C ALA A 196 -20.38 -6.87 13.74
N LEU A 197 -20.34 -6.68 12.41
CA LEU A 197 -19.85 -5.46 11.73
C LEU A 197 -20.91 -4.86 10.78
N ASP A 198 -22.18 -4.83 11.20
CA ASP A 198 -23.26 -4.22 10.41
C ASP A 198 -23.54 -2.80 10.91
N SER A 199 -22.73 -1.83 10.45
CA SER A 199 -22.90 -0.42 10.77
C SER A 199 -23.22 0.40 9.52
N GLU A 200 -23.96 1.50 9.68
CA GLU A 200 -24.23 2.45 8.61
C GLU A 200 -22.94 2.94 7.93
N SER A 201 -21.85 3.05 8.69
CA SER A 201 -20.53 3.42 8.19
C SER A 201 -19.92 2.37 7.25
N PHE A 202 -20.10 1.08 7.53
CA PHE A 202 -19.64 0.02 6.62
C PHE A 202 -20.42 0.05 5.30
N HIS A 203 -21.75 0.19 5.36
CA HIS A 203 -22.59 0.34 4.15
C HIS A 203 -22.23 1.57 3.33
N TYR A 204 -21.88 2.69 3.98
CA TYR A 204 -21.43 3.88 3.28
C TYR A 204 -20.11 3.64 2.53
N LEU A 205 -19.13 3.02 3.18
CA LEU A 205 -17.84 2.69 2.56
C LEU A 205 -17.99 1.68 1.42
N GLU A 206 -18.87 0.69 1.59
CA GLU A 206 -19.24 -0.26 0.56
C GLU A 206 -19.80 0.45 -0.68
N ASN A 207 -20.76 1.35 -0.49
CA ASN A 207 -21.34 2.14 -1.59
C ASN A 207 -20.30 3.02 -2.32
N VAL A 208 -19.34 3.60 -1.58
CA VAL A 208 -18.22 4.33 -2.16
C VAL A 208 -17.37 3.41 -3.04
N CYS A 209 -17.02 2.22 -2.55
CA CYS A 209 -16.24 1.23 -3.31
C CYS A 209 -17.00 0.73 -4.54
N VAL A 210 -18.29 0.43 -4.44
CA VAL A 210 -19.15 0.07 -5.58
C VAL A 210 -19.14 1.17 -6.63
N THR A 211 -19.28 2.44 -6.21
CA THR A 211 -19.23 3.59 -7.13
C THR A 211 -17.88 3.71 -7.84
N ILE A 212 -16.78 3.44 -7.13
CA ILE A 212 -15.43 3.43 -7.71
C ILE A 212 -15.31 2.32 -8.75
N ILE A 213 -15.72 1.09 -8.41
CA ILE A 213 -15.70 -0.08 -9.30
C ILE A 213 -16.54 0.19 -10.56
N GLN A 214 -17.74 0.75 -10.40
CA GLN A 214 -18.63 1.05 -11.52
C GLN A 214 -18.03 2.08 -12.48
N LYS A 215 -17.45 3.17 -11.96
CA LYS A 215 -16.76 4.19 -12.78
C LYS A 215 -15.56 3.62 -13.55
N ARG A 216 -14.96 2.54 -13.07
CA ARG A 216 -13.80 1.91 -13.71
C ARG A 216 -14.17 0.97 -14.85
N LYS A 217 -15.34 0.32 -14.76
CA LYS A 217 -15.91 -0.42 -15.91
C LYS A 217 -16.07 0.51 -17.14
N GLU A 218 -16.24 1.81 -16.92
CA GLU A 218 -16.30 2.82 -17.98
C GLU A 218 -14.91 3.36 -18.42
N LYS A 219 -13.92 3.41 -17.52
CA LYS A 219 -12.57 3.91 -17.80
C LYS A 219 -11.50 3.17 -16.99
N ARG A 220 -10.71 2.37 -17.70
CA ARG A 220 -9.59 1.57 -17.15
C ARG A 220 -8.47 2.46 -16.58
N CYS A 221 -7.98 2.13 -15.39
CA CYS A 221 -6.83 2.77 -14.73
C CYS A 221 -5.90 1.67 -14.17
N GLU A 222 -4.58 1.80 -14.31
CA GLU A 222 -3.64 0.81 -13.79
C GLU A 222 -3.32 1.04 -12.31
N ASP A 223 -3.98 0.27 -11.44
CA ASP A 223 -3.78 0.28 -10.00
C ASP A 223 -4.16 -1.07 -9.37
N PHE A 224 -4.09 -1.16 -8.04
CA PHE A 224 -4.35 -2.40 -7.30
C PHE A 224 -5.76 -2.98 -7.53
N LEU A 225 -6.81 -2.15 -7.55
CA LEU A 225 -8.17 -2.62 -7.82
C LEU A 225 -8.32 -3.13 -9.26
N GLN A 226 -7.62 -2.54 -10.24
CA GLN A 226 -7.61 -3.11 -11.59
C GLN A 226 -6.89 -4.47 -11.64
N LEU A 227 -5.79 -4.63 -10.88
CA LEU A 227 -5.13 -5.94 -10.76
C LEU A 227 -6.06 -7.00 -10.15
N MET A 228 -6.89 -6.63 -9.16
CA MET A 228 -7.90 -7.54 -8.60
C MET A 228 -8.98 -7.91 -9.61
N MET A 229 -9.50 -6.93 -10.36
CA MET A 229 -10.51 -7.16 -11.40
C MET A 229 -9.96 -8.02 -12.54
N ASP A 230 -8.73 -7.77 -12.99
CA ASP A 230 -8.06 -8.57 -14.02
C ASP A 230 -7.80 -10.01 -13.54
N ALA A 231 -7.45 -10.19 -12.25
CA ALA A 231 -7.27 -11.52 -11.66
C ALA A 231 -8.59 -12.31 -11.60
N GLN A 232 -9.71 -11.62 -11.36
CA GLN A 232 -11.05 -12.21 -11.37
C GLN A 232 -11.47 -12.64 -12.78
N GLU A 233 -11.28 -11.78 -13.79
CA GLU A 233 -11.66 -12.06 -15.18
C GLU A 233 -10.91 -13.27 -15.74
N ARG A 234 -9.59 -13.35 -15.50
CA ARG A 234 -8.76 -14.51 -15.92
C ARG A 234 -9.19 -15.82 -15.29
N ALA A 235 -9.55 -15.80 -14.02
CA ALA A 235 -10.00 -16.98 -13.31
C ALA A 235 -11.34 -17.52 -13.84
N LEU A 236 -12.23 -16.63 -14.30
CA LEU A 236 -13.48 -17.00 -14.93
C LEU A 236 -13.23 -17.62 -16.32
N ASP A 237 -12.34 -17.05 -17.11
CA ASP A 237 -11.97 -17.56 -18.45
C ASP A 237 -11.29 -18.94 -18.37
N GLU A 238 -10.34 -19.15 -17.44
CA GLU A 238 -9.66 -20.43 -17.25
C GLU A 238 -10.59 -21.53 -16.70
N SER A 239 -11.60 -21.15 -15.89
CA SER A 239 -12.64 -22.06 -15.43
C SER A 239 -13.64 -22.45 -16.53
N ALA A 240 -13.79 -21.60 -17.55
CA ALA A 240 -14.65 -21.84 -18.70
C ALA A 240 -13.98 -22.68 -19.79
N GLU A 241 -12.65 -22.63 -19.92
CA GLU A 241 -11.91 -23.32 -21.00
C GLU A 241 -11.27 -24.68 -20.63
N SER A 242 -11.33 -25.13 -19.37
CA SER A 242 -10.72 -26.40 -18.96
C SER A 242 -11.72 -27.56 -18.74
N THR A 243 -12.13 -28.22 -19.83
CA THR A 243 -12.27 -29.69 -19.81
C THR A 243 -11.42 -30.33 -20.90
N PRO A 244 -10.13 -30.60 -20.66
CA PRO A 244 -9.37 -31.52 -21.49
C PRO A 244 -9.65 -32.94 -21.00
N VAL A 245 -10.29 -33.74 -21.85
CA VAL A 245 -10.38 -35.20 -21.69
C VAL A 245 -9.07 -35.78 -22.23
N ASP A 246 -8.29 -36.47 -21.39
CA ASP A 246 -7.14 -37.26 -21.84
C ASP A 246 -7.54 -38.73 -22.10
N GLU A 247 -6.91 -39.36 -23.09
CA GLU A 247 -7.31 -40.62 -23.76
C GLU A 247 -7.24 -41.90 -22.89
N LYS A 248 -7.11 -41.80 -21.56
CA LYS A 248 -6.96 -42.98 -20.68
C LYS A 248 -7.86 -43.03 -19.44
N GLY A 249 -8.94 -42.23 -19.39
CA GLY A 249 -10.06 -42.47 -18.46
C GLY A 249 -9.73 -42.52 -16.96
N ALA A 250 -8.56 -42.01 -16.55
CA ALA A 250 -8.16 -41.94 -15.15
C ALA A 250 -8.46 -40.54 -14.60
N LYS A 251 -9.47 -40.44 -13.73
CA LYS A 251 -9.75 -39.22 -12.96
C LYS A 251 -8.67 -39.04 -11.89
N PHE A 252 -7.65 -38.24 -12.17
CA PHE A 252 -6.80 -37.68 -11.13
C PHE A 252 -7.41 -36.36 -10.64
N PRO A 253 -7.65 -36.17 -9.33
CA PRO A 253 -8.02 -34.88 -8.78
C PRO A 253 -6.77 -34.00 -8.83
N PHE A 254 -6.57 -33.30 -9.94
CA PHE A 254 -5.65 -32.19 -9.95
C PHE A 254 -6.26 -31.13 -9.03
N LEU A 255 -5.66 -30.96 -7.85
CA LEU A 255 -5.97 -29.84 -6.97
C LEU A 255 -5.85 -28.56 -7.82
N PRO A 256 -6.87 -27.69 -7.89
CA PRO A 256 -6.71 -26.35 -8.45
C PRO A 256 -5.76 -25.60 -7.52
N CYS A 257 -4.45 -25.75 -7.77
CA CYS A 257 -3.43 -24.98 -7.10
C CYS A 257 -3.54 -23.55 -7.62
N LEU A 258 -4.18 -22.73 -6.80
CA LEU A 258 -3.72 -21.38 -6.45
C LEU A 258 -4.00 -20.24 -7.45
N PHE A 259 -5.18 -20.20 -8.05
CA PHE A 259 -5.80 -18.92 -8.41
C PHE A 259 -7.06 -18.76 -7.56
N LEU A 260 -6.98 -17.92 -6.52
CA LEU A 260 -8.16 -17.57 -5.74
C LEU A 260 -9.02 -16.64 -6.60
N VAL A 261 -10.11 -17.17 -7.16
CA VAL A 261 -11.10 -16.37 -7.87
C VAL A 261 -11.81 -15.49 -6.83
N LEU A 262 -11.49 -14.21 -6.78
CA LEU A 262 -12.19 -13.25 -5.91
C LEU A 262 -13.59 -12.99 -6.51
N SER A 263 -14.65 -13.29 -5.77
CA SER A 263 -16.01 -12.84 -6.11
C SER A 263 -16.14 -11.32 -6.05
N GLU A 264 -17.17 -10.73 -6.69
CA GLU A 264 -17.41 -9.28 -6.60
C GLU A 264 -17.56 -8.81 -5.15
N ASP A 265 -18.23 -9.61 -4.31
CA ASP A 265 -18.40 -9.36 -2.87
C ASP A 265 -17.06 -9.43 -2.11
N GLU A 266 -16.20 -10.40 -2.42
CA GLU A 266 -14.88 -10.48 -1.79
C GLU A 266 -13.96 -9.36 -2.27
N ALA A 267 -14.01 -8.98 -3.54
CA ALA A 267 -13.25 -7.86 -4.08
C ALA A 267 -13.67 -6.55 -3.41
N LEU A 268 -14.97 -6.34 -3.24
CA LEU A 268 -15.55 -5.20 -2.53
C LEU A 268 -15.14 -5.19 -1.05
N ALA A 269 -15.18 -6.36 -0.38
CA ALA A 269 -14.74 -6.49 1.00
C ALA A 269 -13.25 -6.16 1.18
N GLN A 270 -12.39 -6.61 0.26
CA GLN A 270 -10.97 -6.23 0.26
C GLN A 270 -10.80 -4.72 0.04
N CYS A 271 -11.56 -4.10 -0.85
CA CYS A 271 -11.52 -2.64 -1.05
C CYS A 271 -11.84 -1.88 0.25
N VAL A 272 -12.92 -2.26 0.92
CA VAL A 272 -13.29 -1.66 2.22
C VAL A 272 -12.19 -1.87 3.26
N LEU A 273 -11.60 -3.08 3.30
CA LEU A 273 -10.49 -3.39 4.20
C LEU A 273 -9.26 -2.49 3.94
N PHE A 274 -8.86 -2.28 2.67
CA PHE A 274 -7.73 -1.41 2.34
C PHE A 274 -7.97 0.04 2.76
N PHE A 275 -9.19 0.56 2.55
CA PHE A 275 -9.55 1.90 3.02
C PHE A 275 -9.43 2.04 4.53
N LEU A 276 -9.94 1.07 5.29
CA LEU A 276 -9.89 1.12 6.75
C LEU A 276 -8.47 0.91 7.29
N ALA A 277 -7.77 -0.11 6.80
CA ALA A 277 -6.45 -0.49 7.28
C ALA A 277 -5.40 0.59 6.95
N GLY A 278 -5.43 1.17 5.75
CA GLY A 278 -4.46 2.17 5.33
C GLY A 278 -4.70 3.57 5.90
N TYR A 279 -5.94 3.89 6.30
CA TYR A 279 -6.32 5.18 6.87
C TYR A 279 -5.83 5.36 8.31
N ASP A 280 -6.36 4.57 9.25
CA ASP A 280 -6.22 4.90 10.67
C ASP A 280 -4.82 4.57 11.22
N THR A 281 -4.27 3.42 10.81
CA THR A 281 -2.98 2.91 11.28
C THR A 281 -1.85 3.89 10.92
N THR A 282 -1.72 4.24 9.64
CA THR A 282 -0.72 5.18 9.11
C THR A 282 -0.85 6.55 9.77
N ALA A 283 -2.07 7.09 9.82
CA ALA A 283 -2.32 8.40 10.43
C ALA A 283 -1.98 8.42 11.93
N SER A 284 -2.25 7.33 12.66
CA SER A 284 -1.91 7.20 14.08
C SER A 284 -0.40 7.18 14.30
N VAL A 285 0.36 6.40 13.51
CA VAL A 285 1.83 6.35 13.64
C VAL A 285 2.45 7.72 13.37
N ILE A 286 2.06 8.39 12.28
CA ILE A 286 2.62 9.70 11.93
C ILE A 286 2.25 10.76 12.98
N ALA A 287 1.01 10.76 13.47
CA ALA A 287 0.58 11.68 14.52
C ALA A 287 1.34 11.44 15.84
N CYS A 288 1.55 10.18 16.24
CA CYS A 288 2.33 9.84 17.44
C CYS A 288 3.82 10.21 17.28
N ALA A 289 4.39 10.05 16.08
CA ALA A 289 5.76 10.48 15.78
C ALA A 289 5.87 12.00 15.89
N GLY A 290 4.93 12.74 15.29
CA GLY A 290 4.87 14.21 15.40
C GLY A 290 4.72 14.70 16.83
N TYR A 291 3.86 14.06 17.64
CA TYR A 291 3.73 14.33 19.07
C TYR A 291 5.03 14.09 19.83
N SER A 292 5.69 12.95 19.60
CA SER A 292 6.95 12.59 20.26
C SER A 292 8.08 13.55 19.89
N LEU A 293 8.16 13.97 18.62
CA LEU A 293 9.12 14.96 18.16
C LEU A 293 8.86 16.35 18.74
N ALA A 294 7.59 16.75 18.88
CA ALA A 294 7.23 18.04 19.48
C ALA A 294 7.62 18.12 20.97
N LEU A 295 7.55 17.00 21.69
CA LEU A 295 7.96 16.92 23.10
C LEU A 295 9.48 16.78 23.30
N ASN A 296 10.24 16.39 22.26
CA ASN A 296 11.68 16.16 22.33
C ASN A 296 12.42 17.00 21.26
N PRO A 297 12.58 18.33 21.46
CA PRO A 297 13.14 19.23 20.46
C PRO A 297 14.55 18.87 20.00
N GLU A 298 15.37 18.28 20.86
CA GLU A 298 16.72 17.79 20.55
C GLU A 298 16.69 16.63 19.56
N VAL A 299 15.73 15.71 19.71
CA VAL A 299 15.50 14.61 18.78
C VAL A 299 15.00 15.16 17.43
N GLN A 300 14.08 16.11 17.47
CA GLN A 300 13.56 16.77 16.27
C GLN A 300 14.66 17.50 15.49
N ALA A 301 15.55 18.23 16.19
CA ALA A 301 16.67 18.92 15.55
C ALA A 301 17.66 17.94 14.92
N LYS A 302 17.97 16.83 15.60
CA LYS A 302 18.85 15.78 15.08
C LYS A 302 18.27 15.09 13.85
N LEU A 303 16.96 14.80 13.84
CA LEU A 303 16.27 14.24 12.67
C LEU A 303 16.27 15.23 11.51
N ARG A 304 15.95 16.51 11.78
CA ARG A 304 15.96 17.55 10.75
C ARG A 304 17.32 17.67 10.08
N LYS A 305 18.40 17.60 10.86
CA LYS A 305 19.77 17.61 10.31
C LYS A 305 20.03 16.47 9.32
N GLU A 306 19.62 15.23 9.64
CA GLU A 306 19.77 14.09 8.72
C GLU A 306 18.95 14.29 7.43
N VAL A 307 17.74 14.83 7.54
CA VAL A 307 16.88 15.13 6.39
C VAL A 307 17.49 16.25 5.52
N ASP A 308 18.01 17.32 6.13
CA ASP A 308 18.65 18.43 5.43
C ASP A 308 19.91 17.97 4.68
N GLU A 309 20.72 17.11 5.30
CA GLU A 309 21.90 16.48 4.67
C GLU A 309 21.50 15.59 3.47
N CYS A 310 20.41 14.83 3.61
CA CYS A 310 19.86 14.02 2.53
C CYS A 310 19.43 14.88 1.34
N ILE A 311 18.69 15.97 1.60
CA ILE A 311 18.21 16.90 0.58
C ILE A 311 19.37 17.64 -0.09
N ALA A 312 20.39 18.05 0.68
CA ALA A 312 21.59 18.69 0.13
C ALA A 312 22.36 17.75 -0.83
N THR A 313 22.32 16.45 -0.57
CA THR A 313 23.04 15.43 -1.36
C THR A 313 22.25 14.97 -2.59
N HIS A 314 20.93 14.77 -2.46
CA HIS A 314 20.10 14.12 -3.49
C HIS A 314 19.10 15.07 -4.17
N GLY A 315 19.05 16.34 -3.75
CA GLY A 315 18.10 17.34 -4.25
C GLY A 315 16.83 17.43 -3.42
N LYS A 316 15.93 18.34 -3.81
CA LYS A 316 14.69 18.66 -3.08
C LYS A 316 13.74 17.48 -2.93
N GLU A 317 13.78 16.52 -3.86
CA GLU A 317 12.87 15.38 -3.94
C GLU A 317 13.69 14.07 -4.01
N PRO A 318 14.24 13.61 -2.86
CA PRO A 318 15.01 12.37 -2.81
C PRO A 318 14.10 11.15 -3.04
N SER A 319 14.60 10.15 -3.77
CA SER A 319 13.86 8.92 -4.09
C SER A 319 13.42 8.16 -2.83
N LEU A 320 12.36 7.36 -2.94
CA LEU A 320 11.87 6.52 -1.83
C LEU A 320 12.97 5.60 -1.26
N ASP A 321 13.79 5.02 -2.14
CA ASP A 321 14.91 4.17 -1.75
C ASP A 321 15.93 4.94 -0.89
N THR A 322 16.18 6.20 -1.21
CA THR A 322 17.05 7.08 -0.41
C THR A 322 16.41 7.37 0.95
N VAL A 323 15.14 7.81 0.97
CA VAL A 323 14.43 8.18 2.20
C VAL A 323 14.29 6.99 3.15
N SER A 324 13.98 5.80 2.62
CA SER A 324 13.83 4.57 3.41
C SER A 324 15.13 4.08 4.07
N LYS A 325 16.28 4.56 3.62
CA LYS A 325 17.60 4.20 4.16
C LYS A 325 18.14 5.22 5.17
N LEU A 326 17.38 6.27 5.48
CA LEU A 326 17.78 7.26 6.48
C LEU A 326 17.80 6.62 7.88
N PRO A 327 19.00 6.47 8.50
CA PRO A 327 19.13 5.61 9.66
C PRO A 327 18.48 6.22 10.91
N TYR A 328 18.56 7.53 11.12
CA TYR A 328 17.91 8.17 12.26
C TYR A 328 16.40 8.29 12.08
N LEU A 329 15.92 8.57 10.86
CA LEU A 329 14.48 8.52 10.55
C LEU A 329 13.90 7.15 10.89
N HIS A 330 14.57 6.07 10.47
CA HIS A 330 14.17 4.72 10.86
C HIS A 330 14.12 4.54 12.39
N CYS A 331 15.14 5.01 13.12
CA CYS A 331 15.17 4.94 14.57
C CYS A 331 13.98 5.66 15.24
N VAL A 332 13.62 6.84 14.74
CA VAL A 332 12.49 7.64 15.24
C VAL A 332 11.16 6.92 15.01
N VAL A 333 10.96 6.36 13.81
CA VAL A 333 9.74 5.59 13.49
C VAL A 333 9.66 4.34 14.37
N SER A 334 10.75 3.59 14.50
CA SER A 334 10.79 2.38 15.33
C SER A 334 10.52 2.67 16.81
N GLU A 335 11.11 3.73 17.37
CA GLU A 335 10.84 4.11 18.76
C GLU A 335 9.40 4.62 18.96
N THR A 336 8.84 5.29 17.94
CA THR A 336 7.42 5.68 17.96
C THR A 336 6.52 4.45 18.03
N MET A 337 6.77 3.44 17.20
CA MET A 337 5.98 2.20 17.23
C MET A 337 6.24 1.34 18.47
N ARG A 338 7.41 1.45 19.11
CA ARG A 338 7.66 0.84 20.41
C ARG A 338 6.74 1.46 21.47
N MET A 339 6.73 2.79 21.58
CA MET A 339 5.90 3.49 22.58
C MET A 339 4.41 3.41 22.27
N TYR A 340 4.02 3.50 21.00
CA TYR A 340 2.64 3.53 20.54
C TYR A 340 2.38 2.41 19.52
N PRO A 341 2.41 1.13 19.94
CA PRO A 341 2.17 0.02 19.03
C PRO A 341 0.71 0.07 18.56
N ILE A 342 0.51 0.05 17.24
CA ILE A 342 -0.84 0.04 16.64
C ILE A 342 -1.61 -1.22 17.05
N SER A 343 -0.92 -2.35 17.17
CA SER A 343 -1.47 -3.57 17.76
C SER A 343 -0.87 -3.82 19.14
N ALA A 344 -1.68 -3.66 20.18
CA ALA A 344 -1.26 -3.87 21.57
C ALA A 344 -1.14 -5.37 21.94
N LEU A 345 -1.83 -6.24 21.21
CA LEU A 345 -1.92 -7.68 21.44
C LEU A 345 -1.88 -8.39 20.09
N LEU A 346 -0.97 -9.36 19.92
CA LEU A 346 -1.01 -10.29 18.80
C LEU A 346 -1.56 -11.63 19.27
N GLU A 347 -2.37 -12.27 18.45
CA GLU A 347 -3.02 -13.53 18.81
C GLU A 347 -2.72 -14.64 17.80
N ARG A 348 -2.60 -15.87 18.30
CA ARG A 348 -2.58 -17.10 17.50
C ARG A 348 -3.49 -18.13 18.15
N THR A 349 -4.25 -18.85 17.33
CA THR A 349 -5.13 -19.92 17.82
C THR A 349 -4.55 -21.27 17.43
N THR A 350 -4.51 -22.19 18.38
CA THR A 350 -3.96 -23.54 18.16
C THR A 350 -4.91 -24.40 17.35
N SER A 351 -4.39 -25.10 16.34
CA SER A 351 -5.14 -26.06 15.52
C SER A 351 -5.23 -27.45 16.18
N GLU A 352 -4.31 -27.76 17.07
CA GLU A 352 -4.17 -29.04 17.78
C GLU A 352 -3.56 -28.84 19.17
N ASP A 353 -3.62 -29.87 20.01
CA ASP A 353 -2.93 -29.89 21.29
C ASP A 353 -1.42 -29.89 21.02
N TYR A 354 -0.68 -28.94 21.62
CA TYR A 354 0.76 -28.84 21.40
C TYR A 354 1.50 -28.40 22.66
N VAL A 355 2.82 -28.58 22.68
CA VAL A 355 3.71 -28.12 23.76
C VAL A 355 4.48 -26.90 23.26
N LEU A 356 4.46 -25.82 24.06
CA LEU A 356 5.12 -24.56 23.68
C LEU A 356 6.65 -24.67 23.80
N GLY A 357 7.33 -24.93 22.69
CA GLY A 357 8.78 -25.10 22.65
C GLY A 357 9.28 -26.14 23.66
N ASP A 358 10.43 -25.87 24.29
CA ASP A 358 11.02 -26.75 25.31
C ASP A 358 10.51 -26.48 26.74
N THR A 359 9.44 -25.69 26.90
CA THR A 359 8.96 -25.25 28.22
C THR A 359 8.14 -26.30 28.97
N GLY A 360 7.66 -27.33 28.27
CA GLY A 360 6.74 -28.33 28.83
C GLY A 360 5.31 -27.82 29.03
N ILE A 361 5.00 -26.56 28.69
CA ILE A 361 3.65 -25.99 28.78
C ILE A 361 2.75 -26.63 27.71
N ARG A 362 1.74 -27.38 28.15
CA ARG A 362 0.72 -27.97 27.26
C ARG A 362 -0.36 -26.94 26.96
N VAL A 363 -0.59 -26.70 25.67
CA VAL A 363 -1.62 -25.79 25.18
C VAL A 363 -2.66 -26.60 24.40
N PRO A 364 -3.94 -26.57 24.80
CA PRO A 364 -4.99 -27.36 24.15
C PRO A 364 -5.37 -26.76 22.80
N LYS A 365 -5.95 -27.59 21.92
CA LYS A 365 -6.57 -27.19 20.65
C LYS A 365 -7.62 -26.10 20.88
N GLY A 366 -7.62 -25.08 20.03
CA GLY A 366 -8.53 -23.93 20.10
C GLY A 366 -8.16 -22.90 21.16
N CYS A 367 -7.05 -23.08 21.89
CA CYS A 367 -6.55 -22.07 22.81
C CYS A 367 -5.96 -20.88 22.05
N VAL A 368 -6.25 -19.67 22.52
CA VAL A 368 -5.66 -18.44 21.99
C VAL A 368 -4.41 -18.09 22.80
N ILE A 369 -3.29 -17.94 22.10
CA ILE A 369 -2.01 -17.49 22.65
C ILE A 369 -1.88 -16.02 22.32
N GLY A 370 -1.92 -15.19 23.37
CA GLY A 370 -1.73 -13.75 23.27
C GLY A 370 -0.27 -13.35 23.51
N ILE A 371 0.25 -12.48 22.66
CA ILE A 371 1.58 -11.85 22.79
C ILE A 371 1.32 -10.39 23.18
N PRO A 372 1.57 -10.00 24.44
CA PRO A 372 1.22 -8.67 24.95
C PRO A 372 2.27 -7.64 24.52
N VAL A 373 2.28 -7.27 23.23
CA VAL A 373 3.25 -6.36 22.60
C VAL A 373 3.40 -5.06 23.38
N TYR A 374 2.29 -4.43 23.77
CA TYR A 374 2.33 -3.16 24.51
C TYR A 374 3.10 -3.28 25.84
N SER A 375 2.90 -4.38 26.56
CA SER A 375 3.57 -4.65 27.84
C SER A 375 5.03 -5.01 27.63
N MET A 376 5.33 -5.87 26.63
CA MET A 376 6.70 -6.26 26.29
C MET A 376 7.55 -5.05 25.90
N HIS A 377 6.98 -4.11 25.14
CA HIS A 377 7.64 -2.87 24.75
C HIS A 377 7.95 -1.93 25.92
N ARG A 378 7.32 -2.16 27.09
CA ARG A 378 7.48 -1.37 28.31
C ARG A 378 8.18 -2.14 29.42
N ASP A 379 8.62 -3.35 29.17
CA ASP A 379 9.32 -4.14 30.16
C ASP A 379 10.71 -3.53 30.41
N PRO A 380 11.03 -3.07 31.63
CA PRO A 380 12.33 -2.50 31.95
C PRO A 380 13.49 -3.50 31.82
N GLU A 381 13.21 -4.81 31.81
CA GLU A 381 14.20 -5.85 31.57
C GLU A 381 14.69 -5.84 30.11
N PHE A 382 13.79 -5.58 29.17
CA PHE A 382 14.11 -5.49 27.74
C PHE A 382 14.43 -4.05 27.29
N PHE A 383 13.80 -3.05 27.91
CA PHE A 383 13.90 -1.64 27.55
C PHE A 383 14.21 -0.77 28.76
N PRO A 384 15.49 -0.44 29.02
CA PRO A 384 15.85 0.49 30.06
C PRO A 384 15.17 1.85 29.87
N ASN A 385 14.59 2.39 30.95
CA ASN A 385 13.76 3.60 30.94
C ASN A 385 12.66 3.55 29.86
N PRO A 386 11.71 2.60 29.94
CA PRO A 386 10.79 2.27 28.85
C PRO A 386 9.81 3.40 28.50
N GLU A 387 9.54 4.30 29.44
CA GLU A 387 8.64 5.45 29.24
C GLU A 387 9.34 6.66 28.58
N LYS A 388 10.67 6.64 28.43
CA LYS A 388 11.42 7.71 27.77
C LYS A 388 11.51 7.43 26.27
N PHE A 389 11.12 8.42 25.46
CA PHE A 389 11.34 8.40 24.01
C PHE A 389 12.82 8.59 23.69
N ASP A 390 13.49 7.51 23.26
CA ASP A 390 14.93 7.52 22.95
C ASP A 390 15.21 6.76 21.65
N PRO A 391 15.21 7.44 20.49
CA PRO A 391 15.49 6.78 19.21
C PRO A 391 16.87 6.15 19.10
N ASP A 392 17.88 6.63 19.84
CA ASP A 392 19.23 6.06 19.75
C ASP A 392 19.29 4.64 20.34
N ARG A 393 18.28 4.20 21.10
CA ARG A 393 18.20 2.82 21.60
C ARG A 393 18.25 1.77 20.48
N THR A 394 17.63 2.09 19.34
CA THR A 394 17.54 1.20 18.18
C THR A 394 18.91 0.96 17.53
N ARG A 395 19.85 1.91 17.70
CA ARG A 395 21.22 1.81 17.15
C ARG A 395 22.16 0.98 18.04
N GLN A 396 21.94 1.01 19.35
CA GLN A 396 22.76 0.32 20.34
C GLN A 396 22.40 -1.15 20.50
N ALA A 397 21.34 -1.53 19.81
CA ALA A 397 20.74 -2.80 19.94
C ALA A 397 21.71 -3.81 19.24
N THR A 398 22.41 -4.65 20.03
CA THR A 398 23.26 -5.80 19.62
C THR A 398 22.54 -7.15 19.72
N GLU A 399 22.27 -7.85 18.59
CA GLU A 399 21.68 -9.21 18.37
C GLU A 399 20.58 -9.80 19.30
N SER A 400 20.53 -9.55 20.61
CA SER A 400 19.59 -10.14 21.58
C SER A 400 18.22 -9.43 21.69
N TRP A 401 18.13 -8.20 21.20
CA TRP A 401 16.97 -7.29 21.25
C TRP A 401 16.14 -7.31 19.97
N ALA A 402 16.57 -8.04 18.93
CA ALA A 402 15.88 -8.09 17.64
C ALA A 402 14.43 -8.61 17.78
N VAL A 403 14.10 -9.22 18.92
CA VAL A 403 12.84 -9.92 19.16
C VAL A 403 11.63 -9.00 19.37
N PRO A 404 11.67 -7.79 19.98
CA PRO A 404 10.46 -6.96 20.06
C PRO A 404 10.34 -5.90 18.96
N LEU A 405 11.45 -5.34 18.45
CA LEU A 405 11.39 -4.30 17.40
C LEU A 405 11.00 -4.89 16.03
N ASP A 406 11.56 -6.06 15.68
CA ASP A 406 11.31 -6.72 14.39
C ASP A 406 9.97 -7.47 14.35
N PHE A 407 9.27 -7.60 15.47
CA PHE A 407 7.91 -8.16 15.49
C PHE A 407 6.86 -7.19 14.92
N VAL A 408 7.16 -5.90 14.85
CA VAL A 408 6.23 -4.86 14.39
C VAL A 408 6.59 -4.33 13.00
N THR A 409 7.86 -4.36 12.60
CA THR A 409 8.28 -4.13 11.21
C THR A 409 8.44 -5.47 10.50
N SER A 410 7.63 -5.76 9.49
CA SER A 410 7.53 -7.05 8.78
C SER A 410 8.79 -7.48 7.99
N THR A 411 9.97 -7.50 8.62
CA THR A 411 11.26 -7.76 7.96
C THR A 411 12.11 -8.71 8.80
N ASN A 412 12.24 -9.94 8.28
CA ASN A 412 13.27 -10.97 8.54
C ASN A 412 13.80 -11.15 9.97
N LEU A 413 13.24 -12.18 10.63
CA LEU A 413 13.68 -12.73 11.91
C LEU A 413 15.09 -13.37 11.81
N HIS A 414 16.00 -13.03 12.71
CA HIS A 414 17.15 -13.87 13.08
C HIS A 414 17.14 -14.07 14.60
N PHE A 415 16.72 -15.25 15.05
CA PHE A 415 16.71 -15.60 16.47
C PHE A 415 18.04 -16.26 16.89
N PRO A 416 18.56 -15.97 18.09
CA PRO A 416 19.57 -16.82 18.72
C PRO A 416 18.97 -18.20 19.05
N LYS A 417 19.76 -19.27 18.85
CA LYS A 417 19.32 -20.68 18.90
C LYS A 417 18.88 -21.22 20.27
N SER A 418 18.87 -20.41 21.32
CA SER A 418 18.45 -20.84 22.66
C SER A 418 18.02 -19.65 23.51
N VAL A 419 16.72 -19.51 23.76
CA VAL A 419 16.17 -18.62 24.79
C VAL A 419 15.70 -19.50 25.94
N THR A 420 16.38 -19.45 27.07
CA THR A 420 15.95 -20.12 28.30
C THR A 420 14.79 -19.33 28.89
N VAL A 421 13.59 -19.91 28.90
CA VAL A 421 12.40 -19.29 29.49
C VAL A 421 12.49 -19.36 31.01
N GLY A 422 12.84 -18.25 31.65
CA GLY A 422 12.70 -18.08 33.09
C GLY A 422 11.27 -17.63 33.41
N ILE A 423 10.41 -18.54 33.88
CA ILE A 423 9.13 -18.15 34.47
C ILE A 423 9.47 -17.46 35.79
N ARG A 424 9.36 -16.14 35.84
CA ARG A 424 9.59 -15.36 37.07
C ARG A 424 8.53 -15.75 38.10
N GLU A 425 8.95 -16.29 39.24
CA GLU A 425 8.04 -16.52 40.36
C GLU A 425 7.43 -15.17 40.79
N ARG A 426 6.10 -15.13 40.90
CA ARG A 426 5.38 -13.95 41.36
C ARG A 426 5.89 -13.62 42.78
N PRO A 427 6.29 -12.37 43.08
CA PRO A 427 6.47 -11.99 44.48
C PRO A 427 5.12 -12.19 45.19
N GLU A 428 5.16 -12.90 46.31
CA GLU A 428 3.97 -13.10 47.16
C GLU A 428 3.40 -11.72 47.54
N LEU A 429 2.10 -11.55 47.30
CA LEU A 429 1.36 -10.30 47.52
C LEU A 429 1.16 -10.01 49.00
#